data_AF-A0AAI9Z3G9-F1
#
_entry.id   AF-A0AAI9Z3G9-F1
#
_cell.length_a   1.000
_cell.length_b   1.000
_cell.length_c   1.000
_cell.angle_alpha   90.00
_cell.angle_beta   90.00
_cell.angle_gamma   90.00
#
_symmetry.space_group_name_H-M   'P 1'
#
loop_
_entity.id
_entity.type
_entity.pdbx_description
1 polymer ?
#
loop_
_entity_poly.entity_id
_entity_poly.type
_entity_poly.pdbx_seq_one_letter_code
_entity_poly.pdbx_strand_id
1 'polypeptide(L)'
;MVSLTDLLPPAKGILPYYMLLLSLISIGNSAQNLLTLHYSRRLYDGKYVRNTKLAPKSDKFNPEDSVNKYIPAPAGATDVVDQATPLAARCFGTWTFLTSIVRLYAAYHLHHAHMYDLAIWTYVVALGHFASELFVFKSMTFGLPQYFPFTLATTALIWMPLVRDFYVTSP
;
A
#
# COMPACT_ATOMS: atom_id res chain seq x y z
N MET A 1 -15.57 34.09 3.43
CA MET A 1 -15.16 33.37 2.20
C MET A 1 -13.98 32.51 2.61
N VAL A 2 -14.05 31.19 2.48
CA VAL A 2 -12.92 30.30 2.84
C VAL A 2 -11.85 30.50 1.78
N SER A 3 -10.64 30.89 2.20
CA SER A 3 -9.48 31.02 1.32
C SER A 3 -8.80 29.65 1.16
N LEU A 4 -8.07 29.44 0.07
CA LEU A 4 -7.25 28.23 -0.13
C LEU A 4 -6.25 28.04 1.01
N THR A 5 -5.74 29.13 1.59
CA THR A 5 -4.85 29.12 2.74
C THR A 5 -5.49 28.51 3.99
N ASP A 6 -6.81 28.65 4.15
CA ASP A 6 -7.55 28.12 5.30
C ASP A 6 -7.75 26.60 5.20
N LEU A 7 -7.59 26.04 4.00
CA LEU A 7 -7.66 24.59 3.75
C LEU A 7 -6.30 23.92 3.86
N LEU A 8 -5.20 24.66 3.86
CA LEU A 8 -3.85 24.11 3.93
C LEU A 8 -3.42 23.85 5.38
N PRO A 9 -2.55 22.86 5.63
CA PRO A 9 -2.04 22.61 6.97
C PRO A 9 -1.34 23.87 7.55
N PRO A 10 -1.59 24.21 8.82
CA PRO A 10 -1.02 25.39 9.46
C PRO A 10 0.43 25.19 9.93
N ALA A 11 0.94 23.97 9.87
CA ALA A 11 2.22 23.59 10.45
C ALA A 11 3.42 24.11 9.64
N LYS A 12 4.50 24.46 10.35
CA LYS A 12 5.75 25.00 9.76
C LYS A 12 6.46 23.93 8.92
N GLY A 13 7.16 24.34 7.87
CA GLY A 13 7.97 23.44 7.02
C GLY A 13 7.15 22.63 6.01
N ILE A 14 7.79 21.65 5.34
CA ILE A 14 7.27 21.05 4.10
C ILE A 14 6.52 19.73 4.33
N LEU A 15 6.80 19.01 5.42
CA LEU A 15 6.24 17.67 5.68
C LEU A 15 4.70 17.61 5.70
N PRO A 16 3.95 18.59 6.26
CA PRO A 16 2.49 18.60 6.20
C PRO A 16 1.95 18.58 4.76
N TYR A 17 2.56 19.35 3.87
CA TYR A 17 2.17 19.43 2.46
C TYR A 17 2.50 18.14 1.71
N TYR A 18 3.64 17.52 2.03
CA TYR A 18 3.99 16.20 1.51
C TYR A 18 2.95 15.15 1.90
N MET A 19 2.52 15.12 3.17
CA MET A 19 1.47 14.21 3.63
C MET A 19 0.12 14.48 2.97
N LEU A 20 -0.26 15.75 2.82
CA LEU A 20 -1.48 16.13 2.12
C LEU A 20 -1.46 15.62 0.67
N LEU A 21 -0.37 15.86 -0.06
CA LEU A 21 -0.19 15.40 -1.43
C LEU A 21 -0.29 13.87 -1.52
N LEU A 22 0.42 13.13 -0.67
CA LEU A 22 0.35 11.67 -0.66
C LEU A 22 -1.04 11.15 -0.32
N SER A 23 -1.77 11.84 0.55
CA SER A 23 -3.15 11.49 0.90
C SER A 23 -4.07 11.64 -0.31
N LEU A 24 -3.95 12.74 -1.06
CA LEU A 24 -4.72 12.97 -2.28
C LEU A 24 -4.41 11.93 -3.37
N ILE A 25 -3.13 11.62 -3.59
CA ILE A 25 -2.71 10.55 -4.51
C ILE A 25 -3.31 9.20 -4.08
N SER A 26 -3.29 8.90 -2.79
CA SER A 26 -3.83 7.65 -2.24
C SER A 26 -5.35 7.57 -2.37
N ILE A 27 -6.08 8.69 -2.22
CA ILE A 27 -7.52 8.76 -2.49
C ILE A 27 -7.81 8.46 -3.96
N GLY A 28 -7.05 9.05 -4.88
CA GLY A 28 -7.14 8.73 -6.31
C GLY A 28 -6.86 7.26 -6.61
N ASN A 29 -5.84 6.68 -5.98
CA ASN A 29 -5.53 5.26 -6.10
C ASN A 29 -6.64 4.36 -5.54
N SER A 30 -7.25 4.74 -4.43
CA SER A 30 -8.41 4.02 -3.88
C SER A 30 -9.58 4.01 -4.86
N ALA A 31 -9.93 5.17 -5.43
CA ALA A 31 -10.97 5.26 -6.46
C ALA A 31 -10.64 4.39 -7.69
N GLN A 32 -9.38 4.40 -8.14
CA GLN A 32 -8.94 3.52 -9.24
C GLN A 32 -9.18 2.04 -8.92
N ASN A 33 -8.84 1.58 -7.72
CA ASN A 33 -9.07 0.18 -7.29
C ASN A 33 -10.54 -0.22 -7.22
N LEU A 34 -11.45 0.74 -7.03
CA LEU A 34 -12.90 0.51 -7.06
C LEU A 34 -13.46 0.45 -8.48
N LEU A 35 -12.81 1.13 -9.43
CA LEU A 35 -13.31 1.32 -10.80
C LEU A 35 -12.64 0.41 -11.83
N THR A 36 -11.39 0.01 -11.62
CA THR A 36 -10.61 -0.76 -12.61
C THR A 36 -9.49 -1.58 -11.98
N LEU A 37 -9.20 -2.73 -12.60
CA LEU A 37 -8.05 -3.56 -12.26
C LEU A 37 -6.76 -3.16 -12.99
N HIS A 38 -6.82 -2.22 -13.93
CA HIS A 38 -5.71 -1.95 -14.86
C HIS A 38 -4.38 -1.66 -14.13
N TYR A 39 -4.40 -0.78 -13.13
CA TYR A 39 -3.19 -0.40 -12.41
C TYR A 39 -2.75 -1.45 -11.39
N SER A 40 -3.69 -2.05 -10.67
CA SER A 40 -3.38 -3.09 -9.66
C SER A 40 -2.78 -4.33 -10.31
N ARG A 41 -3.20 -4.71 -11.52
CA ARG A 41 -2.59 -5.80 -12.31
C ARG A 41 -1.18 -5.47 -12.84
N ARG A 42 -0.84 -4.19 -12.97
CA ARG A 42 0.52 -3.75 -13.32
C ARG A 42 1.43 -3.72 -12.11
N LEU A 43 0.88 -3.42 -10.94
CA LEU A 43 1.60 -3.43 -9.67
C LEU A 43 1.85 -4.87 -9.18
N TYR A 44 0.83 -5.72 -9.27
CA TYR A 44 0.89 -7.15 -8.95
C TYR A 44 0.87 -7.96 -10.26
N ASP A 45 2.00 -7.98 -10.96
CA ASP A 45 2.17 -8.59 -12.29
C ASP A 45 2.63 -10.06 -12.25
N GLY A 46 2.74 -10.64 -11.06
CA GLY A 46 3.15 -12.02 -10.83
C GLY A 46 2.25 -13.04 -11.53
N LYS A 47 2.87 -14.07 -12.10
CA LYS A 47 2.22 -15.16 -12.82
C LYS A 47 2.31 -16.44 -12.04
N TYR A 48 1.20 -17.18 -11.98
CA TYR A 48 1.05 -18.37 -11.18
C TYR A 48 0.42 -19.51 -11.95
N VAL A 49 0.65 -20.73 -11.47
CA VAL A 49 -0.03 -21.95 -11.89
C VAL A 49 -0.65 -22.63 -10.67
N ARG A 50 -1.70 -23.42 -10.90
CA ARG A 50 -2.35 -24.18 -9.83
C ARG A 50 -1.38 -25.20 -9.25
N ASN A 51 -1.32 -25.28 -7.92
CA ASN A 51 -0.46 -26.23 -7.23
C ASN A 51 -1.06 -27.64 -7.25
N THR A 52 -0.52 -28.51 -8.10
CA THR A 52 -0.97 -29.90 -8.24
C THR A 52 -0.49 -30.81 -7.12
N LYS A 53 0.37 -30.33 -6.21
CA LYS A 53 0.89 -31.11 -5.08
C LYS A 53 -0.01 -31.06 -3.84
N LEU A 54 -1.09 -30.29 -3.87
CA LEU A 54 -2.04 -30.23 -2.76
C LEU A 54 -2.83 -31.55 -2.66
N ALA A 55 -3.12 -31.97 -1.43
CA ALA A 55 -3.95 -33.14 -1.18
C ALA A 55 -5.35 -32.98 -1.80
N PRO A 56 -6.04 -34.08 -2.16
CA PRO A 56 -7.43 -34.00 -2.58
C PRO A 56 -8.33 -33.51 -1.44
N LYS A 57 -9.52 -33.00 -1.81
CA LYS A 57 -10.53 -32.57 -0.84
C LYS A 57 -10.92 -33.74 0.08
N SER A 58 -11.03 -33.46 1.37
CA SER A 58 -11.55 -34.35 2.41
C SER A 58 -12.44 -33.56 3.36
N ASP A 59 -13.05 -34.23 4.34
CA ASP A 59 -13.91 -33.57 5.35
C ASP A 59 -13.18 -32.50 6.17
N LYS A 60 -11.84 -32.60 6.30
CA LYS A 60 -11.01 -31.67 7.07
C LYS A 60 -10.12 -30.77 6.22
N PHE A 61 -10.10 -30.97 4.90
CA PHE A 61 -9.19 -30.25 4.03
C PHE A 61 -9.85 -29.93 2.69
N ASN A 62 -9.76 -28.67 2.29
CA ASN A 62 -10.18 -28.22 0.98
C ASN A 62 -8.99 -27.51 0.30
N PRO A 63 -8.46 -28.04 -0.82
CA PRO A 63 -7.33 -27.43 -1.50
C PRO A 63 -7.61 -26.01 -2.02
N GLU A 64 -8.90 -25.66 -2.21
CA GLU A 64 -9.31 -24.31 -2.61
C GLU A 64 -9.07 -23.26 -1.51
N ASP A 65 -9.02 -23.68 -0.24
CA ASP A 65 -8.83 -22.79 0.91
C ASP A 65 -7.32 -22.64 1.27
N SER A 66 -6.44 -23.37 0.57
CA SER A 66 -5.00 -23.32 0.79
C SER A 66 -4.40 -22.00 0.30
N VAL A 67 -3.60 -21.35 1.14
CA VAL A 67 -2.77 -20.18 0.73
C VAL A 67 -1.74 -20.55 -0.35
N ASN A 68 -1.41 -21.84 -0.48
CA ASN A 68 -0.50 -22.37 -1.51
C ASN A 68 -1.27 -22.97 -2.70
N LYS A 69 -2.54 -22.59 -2.90
CA LYS A 69 -3.36 -22.99 -4.06
C LYS A 69 -2.68 -22.65 -5.39
N TYR A 70 -1.95 -21.55 -5.42
CA TYR A 70 -1.18 -21.10 -6.57
C TYR A 70 0.30 -20.97 -6.21
N ILE A 71 1.17 -21.38 -7.13
CA ILE A 71 2.63 -21.25 -7.00
C ILE A 71 3.17 -20.45 -8.19
N PRO A 72 4.31 -19.76 -8.04
CA PRO A 72 4.92 -19.02 -9.14
C PRO A 72 5.06 -19.89 -10.38
N ALA A 73 4.65 -19.34 -11.53
CA ALA A 73 4.67 -20.06 -12.79
C ALA A 73 6.12 -20.34 -13.24
N PRO A 74 6.45 -21.58 -13.64
CA PRO A 74 7.74 -21.85 -14.26
C PRO A 74 7.85 -21.15 -15.62
N ALA A 75 9.09 -20.93 -16.08
CA ALA A 75 9.34 -20.33 -17.39
C ALA A 75 8.70 -21.17 -18.50
N GLY A 76 7.97 -20.51 -19.41
CA GLY A 76 7.28 -21.17 -20.52
C GLY A 76 5.93 -21.80 -20.19
N ALA A 77 5.41 -21.62 -18.97
CA ALA A 77 4.04 -22.05 -18.66
C ALA A 77 3.01 -21.34 -19.55
N THR A 78 2.07 -22.10 -20.11
CA THR A 78 1.00 -21.59 -20.97
C THR A 78 -0.27 -21.25 -20.20
N ASP A 79 -0.56 -22.01 -19.15
CA ASP A 79 -1.81 -21.90 -18.37
C ASP A 79 -1.63 -21.01 -17.14
N VAL A 80 -1.09 -19.81 -17.37
CA VAL A 80 -0.78 -18.86 -16.29
C VAL A 80 -2.00 -18.05 -15.87
N VAL A 81 -2.12 -17.83 -14.57
CA VAL A 81 -3.11 -16.94 -13.96
C VAL A 81 -2.42 -15.87 -13.13
N ASP A 82 -3.06 -14.71 -12.99
CA ASP A 82 -2.70 -13.73 -11.96
C ASP A 82 -3.68 -13.83 -10.77
N GLN A 83 -3.29 -13.24 -9.64
CA GLN A 83 -4.09 -13.23 -8.41
C GLN A 83 -4.81 -11.89 -8.20
N ALA A 84 -4.75 -10.96 -9.15
CA ALA A 84 -5.33 -9.63 -9.05
C ALA A 84 -6.82 -9.68 -9.40
N THR A 85 -7.66 -9.98 -8.40
CA THR A 85 -9.12 -10.07 -8.53
C THR A 85 -9.82 -8.74 -8.22
N PRO A 86 -11.06 -8.53 -8.72
CA PRO A 86 -11.86 -7.35 -8.37
C PRO A 86 -12.09 -7.20 -6.86
N LEU A 87 -12.30 -8.30 -6.14
CA LEU A 87 -12.49 -8.26 -4.69
C LEU A 87 -11.22 -7.80 -3.96
N ALA A 88 -10.07 -8.38 -4.31
CA ALA A 88 -8.79 -7.99 -3.73
C ALA A 88 -8.46 -6.52 -4.01
N ALA A 89 -8.71 -6.02 -5.22
CA ALA A 89 -8.54 -4.61 -5.55
C ALA A 89 -9.42 -3.70 -4.68
N ARG A 90 -10.70 -4.00 -4.50
CA ARG A 90 -11.56 -3.22 -3.60
C ARG A 90 -11.06 -3.23 -2.15
N CYS A 91 -10.62 -4.38 -1.63
CA CYS A 91 -10.01 -4.46 -0.30
C CYS A 91 -8.75 -3.59 -0.19
N PHE A 92 -7.87 -3.63 -1.19
CA PHE A 92 -6.67 -2.80 -1.27
C PHE A 92 -7.02 -1.30 -1.38
N GLY A 93 -8.06 -0.95 -2.12
CA GLY A 93 -8.57 0.42 -2.22
C GLY A 93 -9.07 0.93 -0.86
N THR A 94 -9.89 0.15 -0.14
CA THR A 94 -10.36 0.48 1.20
C THR A 94 -9.21 0.67 2.18
N TRP A 95 -8.24 -0.25 2.17
CA TRP A 95 -7.02 -0.13 2.95
C TRP A 95 -6.29 1.19 2.65
N THR A 96 -6.06 1.47 1.37
CA THR A 96 -5.37 2.69 0.91
C THR A 96 -6.11 3.95 1.35
N PHE A 97 -7.44 3.97 1.27
CA PHE A 97 -8.27 5.07 1.73
C PHE A 97 -8.19 5.29 3.25
N LEU A 98 -8.16 4.21 4.03
CA LEU A 98 -7.97 4.34 5.48
C LEU A 98 -6.61 4.97 5.79
N THR A 99 -5.54 4.53 5.11
CA THR A 99 -4.21 5.13 5.31
C THR A 99 -4.15 6.60 4.88
N SER A 100 -4.91 7.00 3.84
CA SER A 100 -4.95 8.40 3.40
C SER A 100 -5.68 9.29 4.38
N ILE A 101 -6.76 8.82 5.01
CA ILE A 101 -7.44 9.55 6.09
C ILE A 101 -6.46 9.80 7.24
N VAL A 102 -5.74 8.76 7.69
CA VAL A 102 -4.76 8.89 8.77
C VAL A 102 -3.70 9.94 8.44
N ARG A 103 -3.10 9.88 7.24
CA ARG A 103 -2.08 10.84 6.79
C ARG A 103 -2.65 12.25 6.62
N LEU A 104 -3.90 12.38 6.18
CA LEU A 104 -4.58 13.66 6.06
C LEU A 104 -4.74 14.29 7.45
N TYR A 105 -5.25 13.55 8.43
CA TYR A 105 -5.36 14.05 9.81
C TYR A 105 -4.00 14.37 10.40
N ALA A 106 -3.00 13.51 10.20
CA ALA A 106 -1.64 13.75 10.67
C ALA A 106 -1.05 15.04 10.09
N ALA A 107 -1.31 15.36 8.81
CA ALA A 107 -0.82 16.58 8.18
C ALA A 107 -1.19 17.86 8.95
N TYR A 108 -2.37 17.91 9.57
CA TYR A 108 -2.82 19.04 10.40
C TYR A 108 -2.37 18.96 11.87
N HIS A 109 -1.86 17.80 12.31
CA HIS A 109 -1.61 17.49 13.72
C HIS A 109 -0.22 16.92 14.01
N LEU A 110 0.79 17.20 13.17
CA LEU A 110 2.16 16.70 13.36
C LEU A 110 2.85 17.16 14.65
N HIS A 111 2.30 18.15 15.34
CA HIS A 111 2.78 18.61 16.63
C HIS A 111 2.52 17.62 17.77
N HIS A 112 1.61 16.67 17.56
CA HIS A 112 1.33 15.59 18.49
C HIS A 112 2.11 14.33 18.12
N ALA A 113 2.88 13.79 19.06
CA ALA A 113 3.73 12.62 18.84
C ALA A 113 2.92 11.41 18.35
N HIS A 114 1.76 11.14 18.96
CA HIS A 114 0.91 10.02 18.56
C HIS A 114 0.43 10.11 17.10
N MET A 115 0.10 11.30 16.60
CA MET A 115 -0.28 11.49 15.19
C MET A 115 0.90 11.33 14.25
N TYR A 116 2.07 11.82 14.67
CA TYR A 116 3.32 11.66 13.94
C TYR A 116 3.71 10.18 13.79
N ASP A 117 3.68 9.45 14.89
CA ASP A 117 4.04 8.03 14.95
C ASP A 117 3.01 7.19 14.18
N LEU A 118 1.71 7.52 14.28
CA LEU A 118 0.67 6.86 13.50
C LEU A 118 0.88 7.04 11.99
N ALA A 119 1.27 8.24 11.54
CA ALA A 119 1.62 8.47 10.15
C ALA A 119 2.83 7.61 9.71
N ILE A 120 3.89 7.53 10.53
CA ILE A 120 5.04 6.63 10.27
C ILE A 120 4.57 5.19 10.08
N TRP A 121 3.69 4.69 10.96
CA TRP A 121 3.18 3.32 10.87
C TRP A 121 2.43 3.05 9.56
N THR A 122 1.72 4.04 8.99
CA THR A 122 1.10 3.85 7.66
C THR A 122 2.12 3.59 6.55
N TYR A 123 3.35 4.11 6.66
CA TYR A 123 4.42 3.86 5.71
C TYR A 123 5.15 2.56 6.01
N VAL A 124 5.33 2.21 7.29
CA VAL A 124 5.89 0.91 7.70
C VAL A 124 5.05 -0.23 7.15
N VAL A 125 3.72 -0.19 7.34
CA VAL A 125 2.86 -1.26 6.86
C VAL A 125 2.81 -1.30 5.33
N ALA A 126 2.78 -0.14 4.67
CA ALA A 126 2.83 -0.10 3.20
C ALA A 126 4.12 -0.71 2.65
N LEU A 127 5.28 -0.32 3.18
CA LEU A 127 6.57 -0.85 2.75
C LEU A 127 6.68 -2.35 3.07
N GLY A 128 6.24 -2.77 4.26
CA GLY A 128 6.24 -4.18 4.67
C GLY A 128 5.36 -5.05 3.76
N HIS A 129 4.18 -4.56 3.39
CA HIS A 129 3.28 -5.21 2.43
C HIS A 129 3.94 -5.36 1.05
N PHE A 130 4.47 -4.27 0.48
CA PHE A 130 5.10 -4.37 -0.84
C PHE A 130 6.38 -5.21 -0.82
N ALA A 131 7.16 -5.16 0.26
CA ALA A 131 8.33 -6.01 0.44
C ALA A 131 7.97 -7.50 0.53
N SER A 132 6.91 -7.87 1.25
CA SER A 132 6.48 -9.27 1.34
C SER A 132 5.96 -9.78 -0.01
N GLU A 133 5.21 -8.95 -0.73
CA GLU A 133 4.70 -9.27 -2.07
C GLU A 133 5.84 -9.45 -3.11
N LEU A 134 6.94 -8.70 -2.95
CA LEU A 134 8.14 -8.83 -3.79
C LEU A 134 9.01 -10.06 -3.41
N PHE A 135 9.37 -10.21 -2.14
CA PHE A 135 10.38 -11.18 -1.71
C PHE A 135 9.81 -12.54 -1.27
N VAL A 136 8.57 -12.57 -0.77
CA VAL A 136 7.95 -13.78 -0.21
C VAL A 136 6.92 -14.35 -1.18
N PHE A 137 5.88 -13.59 -1.50
CA PHE A 137 4.75 -14.07 -2.32
C PHE A 137 5.03 -14.04 -3.82
N LYS A 138 6.01 -13.23 -4.26
CA LYS A 138 6.44 -13.07 -5.65
C LYS A 138 5.27 -12.68 -6.57
N SER A 139 4.37 -11.86 -6.05
CA SER A 139 3.20 -11.37 -6.79
C SER A 139 3.49 -10.12 -7.59
N MET A 140 4.68 -9.54 -7.40
CA MET A 140 5.19 -8.45 -8.22
C MET A 140 6.63 -8.69 -8.65
N THR A 141 7.01 -8.10 -9.78
CA THR A 141 8.39 -7.89 -10.19
C THR A 141 8.87 -6.50 -9.78
N PHE A 142 10.18 -6.27 -9.78
CA PHE A 142 10.72 -4.92 -9.50
C PHE A 142 10.82 -4.10 -10.78
N GLY A 143 9.72 -3.44 -11.15
CA GLY A 143 9.59 -2.62 -12.35
C GLY A 143 9.13 -1.19 -12.06
N LEU A 144 8.92 -0.42 -13.13
CA LEU A 144 8.50 0.99 -13.06
C LEU A 144 7.23 1.22 -12.19
N PRO A 145 6.16 0.40 -12.31
CA PRO A 145 4.98 0.54 -11.45
C PRO A 145 5.27 0.39 -9.96
N GLN A 146 6.25 -0.45 -9.58
CA GLN A 146 6.60 -0.77 -8.20
C GLN A 146 7.59 0.24 -7.62
N TYR A 147 8.49 0.83 -8.41
CA TYR A 147 9.43 1.85 -7.92
C TYR A 147 8.74 3.00 -7.19
N PHE A 148 7.57 3.42 -7.67
CA PHE A 148 6.82 4.54 -7.11
C PHE A 148 6.43 4.33 -5.64
N PRO A 149 5.66 3.29 -5.25
CA PRO A 149 5.32 3.06 -3.85
C PRO A 149 6.53 2.84 -2.94
N PHE A 150 7.57 2.12 -3.40
CA PHE A 150 8.80 1.91 -2.63
C PHE A 150 9.53 3.23 -2.35
N THR A 151 9.67 4.09 -3.35
CA THR A 151 10.36 5.39 -3.22
C THR A 151 9.65 6.29 -2.23
N LEU A 152 8.32 6.41 -2.33
CA LEU A 152 7.54 7.28 -1.46
C LEU A 152 7.57 6.81 0.00
N ALA A 153 7.33 5.52 0.24
CA ALA A 153 7.35 4.97 1.59
C ALA A 153 8.75 5.06 2.21
N THR A 154 9.81 4.74 1.45
CA THR A 154 11.19 4.81 1.95
C THR A 154 11.60 6.26 2.25
N THR A 155 11.26 7.20 1.38
CA THR A 155 11.50 8.63 1.62
C THR A 155 10.84 9.09 2.91
N ALA A 156 9.57 8.73 3.13
CA ALA A 156 8.85 9.08 4.35
C ALA A 156 9.50 8.46 5.60
N LEU A 157 9.86 7.18 5.54
CA LEU A 157 10.47 6.45 6.67
C LEU A 157 11.88 6.92 7.02
N ILE A 158 12.60 7.53 6.10
CA ILE A 158 13.90 8.17 6.39
C ILE A 158 13.69 9.60 6.86
N TRP A 159 12.89 10.38 6.12
CA TRP A 159 12.77 11.81 6.36
C TRP A 159 12.05 12.12 7.67
N MET A 160 10.92 11.45 7.96
CA MET A 160 10.12 11.76 9.13
C MET A 160 10.91 11.59 10.45
N PRO A 161 11.61 10.47 10.71
CA PRO A 161 12.44 10.38 11.90
C PRO A 161 13.50 11.48 12.02
N LEU A 162 14.13 11.87 10.90
CA LEU A 162 15.19 12.90 10.89
C LEU A 162 14.68 14.29 11.27
N VAL A 163 13.41 14.60 10.99
CA VAL A 163 12.83 15.92 11.29
C VAL A 163 11.82 15.87 12.44
N ARG A 164 11.75 14.76 13.19
CA ARG A 164 10.73 14.57 14.23
C ARG A 164 10.73 15.69 15.26
N ASP A 165 11.90 16.06 15.78
CA ASP A 165 12.05 17.09 16.82
C ASP A 165 11.66 18.50 16.34
N PHE A 166 11.68 18.74 15.02
CA PHE A 166 11.20 20.01 14.46
C PHE A 166 9.67 20.11 14.48
N TYR A 167 8.99 18.97 14.34
CA TYR A 167 7.54 18.93 14.21
C TYR A 167 6.84 18.63 15.54
N VAL A 168 7.32 17.67 16.31
CA VAL A 168 6.67 17.17 17.52
C VAL A 168 7.00 18.07 18.70
N THR A 169 5.99 18.76 19.23
CA THR A 169 6.12 19.64 20.41
C THR A 169 5.31 19.15 21.60
N SER A 170 4.46 18.14 21.40
CA SER A 170 3.58 17.58 22.42
C SER A 170 3.68 16.05 22.39
N PRO A 171 3.83 15.40 23.55
CA PRO A 171 3.86 13.94 23.65
C PRO A 171 2.53 13.30 23.18
#